data_AF-A0A8S9V0P6-F1
#
_entry.id   AF-A0A8S9V0P6-F1
#
_cell.length_a   1.000
_cell.length_b   1.000
_cell.length_c   1.000
_cell.angle_alpha   90.00
_cell.angle_beta   90.00
_cell.angle_gamma   90.00
#
_symmetry.space_group_name_H-M   'P 1'
#
loop_
_entity.id
_entity.type
_entity.pdbx_description
1 polymer ?
#
loop_
_entity_poly.entity_id
_entity_poly.type
_entity_poly.pdbx_seq_one_letter_code
_entity_poly.pdbx_strand_id
1 'polypeptide(L)'
;MIKKRDLDEWARQEKAVQAGFLTLIKRAKKKPAAGGKEEGKEPASARDGEEQEAEDEKEEDEDEGYDEDDDDDDEEEEDTCPSECDLTLYEKVLALREKRADVDEAMEELNKAIEELRKAGERQTAKQRAIDKALAATEQDTQQFQSKKQSRFNQVDVVVPLSTRQLCGLEAPSPTQQNWTLPVQAAGCLVFTTRAFSALSERIESLQVENKKLRQQFRDLHKQQNVLAKEKRQLQEVIARAQDRGEHLMRLKFGQLVNLEVLDRACDASSVDEL
;
A
#
# COMPACT_ATOMS: atom_id res chain seq x y z
N MET A 1 56.28 -3.23 -15.45
CA MET A 1 56.49 -4.08 -14.26
C MET A 1 56.00 -3.29 -13.06
N ILE A 2 54.90 -3.71 -12.43
CA ILE A 2 54.39 -3.07 -11.22
C ILE A 2 55.38 -3.37 -10.09
N LYS A 3 55.82 -2.35 -9.35
CA LYS A 3 56.83 -2.55 -8.30
C LYS A 3 56.15 -3.25 -7.13
N LYS A 4 56.87 -4.16 -6.46
CA LYS A 4 56.35 -4.92 -5.31
C LYS A 4 55.72 -4.03 -4.22
N ARG A 5 56.23 -2.80 -4.06
CA ARG A 5 55.66 -1.78 -3.16
C ARG A 5 54.24 -1.36 -3.55
N ASP A 6 53.96 -1.21 -4.84
CA ASP A 6 52.65 -0.77 -5.33
C ASP A 6 51.59 -1.87 -5.09
N LEU A 7 52.00 -3.14 -5.22
CA LEU A 7 51.18 -4.31 -4.90
C LEU A 7 50.86 -4.40 -3.39
N ASP A 8 51.84 -4.13 -2.54
CA ASP A 8 51.66 -4.13 -1.08
C ASP A 8 50.77 -2.95 -0.62
N GLU A 9 50.86 -1.80 -1.29
CA GLU A 9 50.00 -0.63 -1.07
C GLU A 9 48.56 -0.90 -1.49
N TRP A 10 48.34 -1.53 -2.63
CA TRP A 10 47.00 -1.93 -3.08
C TRP A 10 46.38 -2.98 -2.15
N ALA A 11 47.15 -3.98 -1.70
CA ALA A 11 46.67 -4.97 -0.74
C ALA A 11 46.26 -4.33 0.60
N ARG A 12 46.97 -3.29 1.05
CA ARG A 12 46.60 -2.53 2.25
C ARG A 12 45.33 -1.72 2.06
N GLN A 13 45.18 -1.05 0.92
CA GLN A 13 43.97 -0.29 0.60
C GLN A 13 42.75 -1.20 0.48
N GLU A 14 42.89 -2.35 -0.18
CA GLU A 14 41.83 -3.35 -0.31
C GLU A 14 41.40 -3.87 1.07
N LYS A 15 42.37 -4.21 1.93
CA LYS A 15 42.08 -4.69 3.29
C LYS A 15 41.38 -3.63 4.16
N ALA A 16 41.71 -2.36 3.98
CA ALA A 16 41.06 -1.25 4.69
C ALA A 16 39.60 -1.05 4.22
N VAL A 17 39.35 -1.13 2.91
CA VAL A 17 38.00 -1.04 2.33
C VAL A 17 37.14 -2.23 2.76
N GLN A 18 37.69 -3.45 2.75
CA GLN A 18 37.00 -4.65 3.23
C GLN A 18 36.67 -4.56 4.73
N ALA A 19 37.57 -4.03 5.55
CA ALA A 19 37.32 -3.82 6.97
C ALA A 19 36.19 -2.80 7.21
N GLY A 20 36.20 -1.68 6.48
CA GLY A 20 35.13 -0.68 6.52
C GLY A 20 33.76 -1.27 6.13
N PHE A 21 33.73 -2.05 5.06
CA PHE A 21 32.53 -2.74 4.60
C PHE A 21 31.96 -3.72 5.64
N LEU A 22 32.82 -4.53 6.26
CA LEU A 22 32.41 -5.47 7.31
C LEU A 22 31.91 -4.76 8.57
N THR A 23 32.47 -3.59 8.92
CA THR A 23 31.96 -2.79 10.05
C THR A 23 30.60 -2.16 9.77
N LEU A 24 30.33 -1.72 8.54
CA LEU A 24 29.01 -1.22 8.15
C LEU A 24 27.96 -2.33 8.18
N ILE A 25 28.30 -3.52 7.67
CA ILE A 25 27.39 -4.67 7.66
C ILE A 25 27.07 -5.18 9.07
N LYS A 26 28.06 -5.23 9.98
CA LYS A 26 27.85 -5.72 11.35
C LYS A 26 27.03 -4.76 12.21
N ARG A 27 27.08 -3.44 11.94
CA ARG A 27 26.26 -2.45 12.64
C ARG A 27 24.77 -2.57 12.32
N ALA A 28 24.38 -3.13 11.17
CA ALA A 28 23.00 -3.28 10.76
C ALA A 28 22.23 -4.43 11.45
N LYS A 29 22.86 -5.24 12.33
CA LYS A 29 22.23 -6.39 13.01
C LYS A 29 22.06 -6.25 14.53
N LYS A 30 22.03 -5.04 15.10
CA LYS A 30 21.62 -4.89 16.51
C LYS A 30 20.09 -4.82 16.61
N LYS A 31 19.46 -5.97 16.89
CA LYS A 31 18.05 -6.07 17.32
C LYS A 31 17.84 -5.26 18.60
N PRO A 32 16.65 -4.66 18.83
CA PRO A 32 16.31 -4.08 20.11
C PRO A 32 15.96 -5.21 21.10
N ALA A 33 16.64 -5.24 22.24
CA ALA A 33 16.23 -5.99 23.42
C ALA A 33 16.21 -5.01 24.59
N ALA A 34 15.13 -5.11 25.37
CA ALA A 34 14.74 -4.21 26.44
C ALA A 34 15.73 -4.15 27.62
N GLY A 35 15.80 -2.97 28.24
CA GLY A 35 15.89 -2.79 29.69
C GLY A 35 17.26 -2.68 30.35
N GLY A 36 17.58 -1.49 30.88
CA GLY A 36 18.44 -1.30 32.08
C GLY A 36 19.59 -0.27 31.95
N LYS A 37 19.41 0.90 32.62
CA LYS A 37 20.36 1.83 33.31
C LYS A 37 21.88 1.61 33.08
N GLU A 38 22.76 2.60 32.87
CA GLU A 38 22.96 3.90 33.51
C GLU A 38 24.07 4.70 32.77
N GLU A 39 24.02 6.04 32.89
CA GLU A 39 25.10 7.05 32.90
C GLU A 39 26.19 7.16 31.79
N GLY A 40 26.19 8.31 31.11
CA GLY A 40 27.30 9.28 31.29
C GLY A 40 28.19 9.62 30.07
N LYS A 41 28.05 10.90 29.64
CA LYS A 41 29.02 11.81 28.97
C LYS A 41 28.91 12.02 27.45
N GLU A 42 28.37 13.20 27.10
CA GLU A 42 28.73 13.99 25.90
C GLU A 42 30.15 14.63 26.05
N PRO A 43 30.76 15.23 24.98
CA PRO A 43 30.33 16.56 24.50
C PRO A 43 30.38 16.82 22.97
N ALA A 44 29.41 17.63 22.53
CA ALA A 44 29.45 18.87 21.73
C ALA A 44 30.04 18.98 20.29
N SER A 45 29.18 19.57 19.43
CA SER A 45 29.37 20.70 18.47
C SER A 45 28.84 20.34 17.07
N ALA A 46 28.08 21.15 16.31
CA ALA A 46 27.55 22.51 16.42
C ALA A 46 26.37 22.68 15.41
N ARG A 47 25.38 23.55 15.76
CA ARG A 47 24.43 24.40 14.96
C ARG A 47 24.15 24.06 13.47
N ASP A 48 22.91 24.11 12.95
CA ASP A 48 22.05 25.32 12.84
C ASP A 48 20.61 25.03 12.31
N GLY A 49 19.61 25.80 12.80
CA GLY A 49 18.22 26.12 12.31
C GLY A 49 17.23 25.01 11.92
N GLU A 50 16.17 24.70 12.69
CA GLU A 50 14.80 25.32 12.74
C GLU A 50 14.02 25.21 11.42
N GLU A 51 12.78 24.68 11.29
CA GLU A 51 11.60 24.65 12.17
C GLU A 51 10.83 23.32 12.00
N GLN A 52 10.37 22.70 13.09
CA GLN A 52 9.41 21.60 13.05
C GLN A 52 8.40 21.80 14.19
N GLU A 53 7.15 22.06 13.82
CA GLU A 53 6.03 22.25 14.75
C GLU A 53 5.84 20.97 15.58
N ALA A 54 5.99 21.11 16.90
CA ALA A 54 5.67 20.10 17.88
C ALA A 54 4.25 20.40 18.40
N GLU A 55 3.29 19.52 18.12
CA GLU A 55 2.00 19.53 18.80
C GLU A 55 2.18 18.88 20.18
N ASP A 56 2.01 19.70 21.21
CA ASP A 56 1.97 19.35 22.62
C ASP A 56 0.84 18.35 22.91
N GLU A 57 1.18 17.16 23.38
CA GLU A 57 0.28 16.25 24.07
C GLU A 57 -0.06 16.85 25.45
N LYS A 58 -1.28 17.35 25.59
CA LYS A 58 -1.89 17.58 26.91
C LYS A 58 -2.74 16.37 27.25
N GLU A 59 -2.22 15.52 28.13
CA GLU A 59 -3.04 14.61 28.92
C GLU A 59 -3.73 15.44 30.00
N GLU A 60 -5.06 15.51 29.93
CA GLU A 60 -5.91 15.98 31.02
C GLU A 60 -6.31 14.74 31.85
N ASP A 61 -5.67 14.61 33.01
CA ASP A 61 -6.10 13.79 34.14
C ASP A 61 -7.42 14.40 34.68
N GLU A 62 -8.56 13.79 34.36
CA GLU A 62 -9.81 13.99 35.08
C GLU A 62 -10.10 12.74 35.92
N ASP A 63 -9.58 12.78 37.15
CA ASP A 63 -9.97 11.98 38.31
C ASP A 63 -11.39 12.40 38.74
N GLU A 64 -12.41 11.80 38.12
CA GLU A 64 -13.78 11.89 38.63
C GLU A 64 -14.05 10.70 39.55
N GLY A 65 -14.08 11.03 40.84
CA GLY A 65 -14.26 10.12 41.94
C GLY A 65 -15.54 9.30 41.84
N TYR A 66 -15.36 8.02 42.16
CA TYR A 66 -16.32 7.07 42.70
C TYR A 66 -17.50 7.76 43.42
N ASP A 67 -18.69 7.64 42.85
CA ASP A 67 -19.93 7.58 43.61
C ASP A 67 -20.44 6.14 43.49
N GLU A 68 -19.94 5.33 44.43
CA GLU A 68 -20.39 3.98 44.72
C GLU A 68 -21.61 4.13 45.64
N ASP A 69 -22.79 4.38 45.06
CA ASP A 69 -24.06 4.32 45.78
C ASP A 69 -25.17 3.97 44.79
N ASP A 70 -25.17 2.71 44.37
CA ASP A 70 -26.38 2.03 43.90
C ASP A 70 -26.57 0.82 44.82
N ASP A 71 -27.09 1.10 46.01
CA ASP A 71 -27.84 0.14 46.83
C ASP A 71 -29.07 -0.26 45.98
N ASP A 72 -28.85 -1.08 44.96
CA ASP A 72 -29.91 -1.89 44.37
C ASP A 72 -30.14 -3.01 45.39
N ASP A 73 -31.03 -2.69 46.33
CA ASP A 73 -31.73 -3.64 47.18
C ASP A 73 -32.50 -4.56 46.23
N ASP A 74 -31.80 -5.55 45.66
CA ASP A 74 -32.35 -6.79 45.11
C ASP A 74 -32.99 -7.54 46.29
N GLU A 75 -34.05 -6.96 46.87
CA GLU A 75 -35.19 -7.75 47.26
C GLU A 75 -35.61 -8.44 45.96
N GLU A 76 -35.10 -9.66 45.76
CA GLU A 76 -35.64 -10.64 44.84
C GLU A 76 -37.15 -10.69 45.12
N GLU A 77 -37.91 -9.81 44.47
CA GLU A 77 -39.36 -9.87 44.44
C GLU A 77 -39.63 -11.25 43.84
N GLU A 78 -39.91 -12.21 44.73
CA GLU A 78 -40.31 -13.56 44.38
C GLU A 78 -41.33 -13.38 43.26
N ASP A 79 -40.94 -13.74 42.02
CA ASP A 79 -41.74 -13.58 40.81
C ASP A 79 -42.97 -14.46 41.08
N THR A 80 -43.96 -13.85 41.73
CA THR A 80 -45.14 -14.50 42.26
C THR A 80 -46.17 -14.37 41.17
N CYS A 81 -46.51 -15.51 40.56
CA CYS A 81 -47.51 -15.59 39.52
C CYS A 81 -48.76 -14.76 39.91
N PRO A 82 -49.11 -13.72 39.13
CA PRO A 82 -50.25 -12.86 39.44
C PRO A 82 -51.53 -13.66 39.63
N SER A 83 -52.41 -13.25 40.55
CA SER A 83 -53.55 -14.05 41.04
C SER A 83 -54.59 -14.46 39.99
N GLU A 84 -54.52 -13.91 38.77
CA GLU A 84 -55.39 -14.25 37.63
C GLU A 84 -54.62 -14.81 36.41
N CYS A 85 -53.35 -15.17 36.57
CA CYS A 85 -52.50 -15.69 35.49
C CYS A 85 -52.45 -17.22 35.47
N ASP A 86 -52.47 -17.81 34.27
CA ASP A 86 -52.21 -19.25 34.10
C ASP A 86 -50.74 -19.55 34.42
N LEU A 87 -50.50 -20.40 35.42
CA LEU A 87 -49.15 -20.80 35.86
C LEU A 87 -48.28 -21.29 34.70
N THR A 88 -48.86 -21.99 33.71
CA THR A 88 -48.09 -22.49 32.57
C THR A 88 -47.63 -21.39 31.61
N LEU A 89 -48.38 -20.28 31.54
CA LEU A 89 -48.02 -19.11 30.76
C LEU A 89 -46.92 -18.33 31.48
N TYR A 90 -47.04 -18.21 32.80
CA TYR A 90 -46.07 -17.52 33.64
C TYR A 90 -44.68 -18.16 33.62
N GLU A 91 -44.59 -19.49 33.80
CA GLU A 91 -43.33 -20.24 33.68
C GLU A 91 -42.68 -20.09 32.29
N LYS A 92 -43.49 -20.03 31.23
CA LYS A 92 -42.98 -19.78 29.86
C LYS A 92 -42.42 -18.37 29.71
N VAL A 93 -43.06 -17.36 30.29
CA VAL A 93 -42.56 -15.98 30.25
C VAL A 93 -41.23 -15.87 30.99
N LEU A 94 -41.09 -16.51 32.16
CA LEU A 94 -39.83 -16.54 32.90
C LEU A 94 -38.71 -17.22 32.07
N ALA A 95 -39.00 -18.37 31.47
CA ALA A 95 -38.05 -19.05 30.60
C ALA A 95 -37.68 -18.23 29.34
N LEU A 96 -38.59 -17.39 28.84
CA LEU A 96 -38.29 -16.47 27.73
C LEU A 96 -37.44 -15.27 28.19
N ARG A 97 -37.63 -14.79 29.42
CA ARG A 97 -36.79 -13.73 30.02
C ARG A 97 -35.37 -14.22 30.25
N GLU A 98 -35.19 -15.42 30.80
CA GLU A 98 -33.87 -16.06 30.98
C GLU A 98 -33.16 -16.23 29.63
N LYS A 99 -33.84 -16.81 28.63
CA LYS A 99 -33.30 -16.92 27.27
C LYS A 99 -32.94 -15.58 26.64
N ARG A 100 -33.72 -14.52 26.94
CA ARG A 100 -33.42 -13.18 26.45
C ARG A 100 -32.15 -12.64 27.12
N ALA A 101 -31.99 -12.84 28.44
CA ALA A 101 -30.78 -12.46 29.16
C ALA A 101 -29.54 -13.19 28.59
N ASP A 102 -29.62 -14.50 28.35
CA ASP A 102 -28.54 -15.28 27.71
C ASP A 102 -28.16 -14.72 26.34
N VAL A 103 -29.15 -14.32 25.54
CA VAL A 103 -28.92 -13.75 24.20
C VAL A 103 -28.31 -12.35 24.30
N ASP A 104 -28.79 -11.51 25.22
CA ASP A 104 -28.27 -10.16 25.43
C ASP A 104 -26.81 -10.21 25.92
N GLU A 105 -26.46 -11.11 26.85
CA GLU A 105 -25.08 -11.36 27.30
C GLU A 105 -24.19 -11.84 26.13
N ALA A 106 -24.65 -12.83 25.36
CA ALA A 106 -23.90 -13.31 24.19
C ALA A 106 -23.70 -12.21 23.12
N MET A 107 -24.68 -11.33 22.93
CA MET A 107 -24.55 -10.18 22.03
C MET A 107 -23.49 -9.18 22.53
N GLU A 108 -23.44 -8.91 23.83
CA GLU A 108 -22.41 -8.04 24.42
C GLU A 108 -21.00 -8.62 24.27
N GLU A 109 -20.82 -9.92 24.53
CA GLU A 109 -19.55 -10.60 24.31
C GLU A 109 -19.09 -10.53 22.85
N LEU A 110 -20.02 -10.78 21.92
CA LEU A 110 -19.74 -10.67 20.48
C LEU A 110 -19.37 -9.24 20.09
N ASN A 111 -20.05 -8.23 20.63
CA ASN A 111 -19.73 -6.83 20.38
C ASN A 111 -18.35 -6.45 20.92
N LYS A 112 -17.98 -6.91 22.12
CA LYS A 112 -16.63 -6.74 22.68
C LYS A 112 -15.58 -7.37 21.78
N ALA A 113 -15.81 -8.60 21.31
CA ALA A 113 -14.91 -9.30 20.39
C ALA A 113 -14.77 -8.59 19.03
N ILE A 114 -15.87 -8.05 18.48
CA ILE A 114 -15.85 -7.25 17.24
C ILE A 114 -14.97 -6.02 17.42
N GLU A 115 -15.10 -5.31 18.54
CA GLU A 115 -14.33 -4.09 18.79
C GLU A 115 -12.85 -4.36 19.00
N GLU A 116 -12.51 -5.44 19.71
CA GLU A 116 -11.12 -5.92 19.83
C GLU A 116 -10.51 -6.27 18.46
N LEU A 117 -11.25 -6.97 17.61
CA LEU A 117 -10.82 -7.31 16.25
C LEU A 117 -10.65 -6.07 15.38
N ARG A 118 -11.51 -5.06 15.51
CA ARG A 118 -11.36 -3.77 14.82
C ARG A 118 -10.08 -3.06 15.23
N LYS A 119 -9.83 -2.89 16.53
CA LYS A 119 -8.60 -2.30 17.05
C LYS A 119 -7.35 -3.06 16.62
N ALA A 120 -7.41 -4.40 16.63
CA ALA A 120 -6.33 -5.24 16.11
C ALA A 120 -6.10 -5.02 14.61
N GLY A 121 -7.16 -4.93 13.81
CA GLY A 121 -7.10 -4.65 12.38
C GLY A 121 -6.48 -3.29 12.05
N GLU A 122 -6.85 -2.24 12.78
CA GLU A 122 -6.26 -0.91 12.66
C GLU A 122 -4.77 -0.91 12.99
N ARG A 123 -4.38 -1.57 14.09
CA ARG A 123 -2.98 -1.73 14.48
C ARG A 123 -2.16 -2.47 13.42
N GLN A 124 -2.71 -3.52 12.82
CA GLN A 124 -2.02 -4.24 11.74
C GLN A 124 -1.92 -3.40 10.47
N THR A 125 -2.97 -2.64 10.13
CA THR A 125 -2.95 -1.72 8.99
C THR A 125 -1.89 -0.64 9.17
N ALA A 126 -1.76 -0.07 10.38
CA ALA A 126 -0.73 0.89 10.71
C ALA A 126 0.69 0.29 10.57
N LYS A 127 0.89 -0.94 11.09
CA LYS A 127 2.16 -1.67 10.93
C LYS A 127 2.48 -1.94 9.46
N GLN A 128 1.50 -2.35 8.67
CA GLN A 128 1.68 -2.60 7.24
C GLN A 128 2.12 -1.32 6.51
N ARG A 129 1.44 -0.19 6.75
CA ARG A 129 1.84 1.11 6.16
C ARG A 129 3.26 1.52 6.55
N ALA A 130 3.65 1.28 7.80
CA ALA A 130 5.01 1.57 8.26
C ALA A 130 6.06 0.67 7.57
N ILE A 131 5.76 -0.62 7.39
CA ILE A 131 6.62 -1.56 6.66
C ILE A 131 6.73 -1.16 5.19
N ASP A 132 5.62 -0.83 4.54
CA ASP A 132 5.60 -0.41 3.13
C ASP A 132 6.44 0.85 2.92
N LYS A 133 6.34 1.83 3.84
CA LYS A 133 7.18 3.04 3.82
C LYS A 133 8.67 2.71 3.97
N ALA A 134 9.03 1.82 4.90
CA ALA A 134 10.41 1.41 5.11
C ALA A 134 10.97 0.60 3.92
N LEU A 135 10.13 -0.23 3.30
CA LEU A 135 10.47 -0.98 2.09
C LEU A 135 10.76 -0.02 0.94
N ALA A 136 9.86 0.92 0.66
CA ALA A 136 10.02 1.91 -0.40
C ALA A 136 11.29 2.75 -0.21
N ALA A 137 11.59 3.17 1.02
CA ALA A 137 12.83 3.88 1.33
C ALA A 137 14.08 3.03 1.06
N THR A 138 14.06 1.75 1.47
CA THR A 138 15.18 0.82 1.25
C THR A 138 15.39 0.53 -0.24
N GLU A 139 14.31 0.40 -1.01
CA GLU A 139 14.36 0.22 -2.46
C GLU A 139 14.96 1.44 -3.14
N GLN A 140 14.55 2.65 -2.74
CA GLN A 140 15.11 3.89 -3.24
C GLN A 140 16.62 4.00 -2.94
N ASP A 141 17.04 3.71 -1.71
CA ASP A 141 18.45 3.71 -1.31
C ASP A 141 19.26 2.69 -2.11
N THR A 142 18.69 1.51 -2.34
CA THR A 142 19.31 0.47 -3.18
C THR A 142 19.50 0.97 -4.61
N GLN A 143 18.47 1.58 -5.21
CA GLN A 143 18.57 2.15 -6.56
C GLN A 143 19.63 3.25 -6.64
N GLN A 144 19.66 4.16 -5.66
CA GLN A 144 20.68 5.20 -5.59
C GLN A 144 22.09 4.60 -5.48
N PHE A 145 22.26 3.57 -4.65
CA PHE A 145 23.54 2.89 -4.50
C PHE A 145 23.97 2.22 -5.80
N GLN A 146 23.07 1.51 -6.49
CA GLN A 146 23.37 0.88 -7.77
C GLN A 146 23.73 1.92 -8.84
N SER A 147 23.02 3.05 -8.88
CA SER A 147 23.33 4.16 -9.78
C SER A 147 24.72 4.76 -9.51
N LYS A 148 25.05 5.03 -8.23
CA LYS A 148 26.39 5.49 -7.83
C LYS A 148 27.46 4.47 -8.19
N LYS A 149 27.21 3.18 -7.95
CA LYS A 149 28.11 2.09 -8.31
C LYS A 149 28.34 2.05 -9.82
N GLN A 150 27.30 2.13 -10.63
CA GLN A 150 27.40 2.16 -12.09
C GLN A 150 28.18 3.39 -12.57
N SER A 151 27.90 4.58 -12.02
CA SER A 151 28.61 5.82 -12.34
C SER A 151 30.11 5.70 -12.04
N ARG A 152 30.48 5.11 -10.89
CA ARG A 152 31.88 4.85 -10.53
C ARG A 152 32.51 3.77 -11.42
N PHE A 153 31.77 2.71 -11.74
CA PHE A 153 32.25 1.65 -12.62
C PHE A 153 32.51 2.16 -14.04
N ASN A 154 31.65 3.06 -14.54
CA ASN A 154 31.83 3.70 -15.84
C ASN A 154 33.06 4.62 -15.92
N GLN A 155 33.66 5.02 -14.79
CA GLN A 155 34.90 5.78 -14.74
C GLN A 155 36.15 4.88 -14.82
N VAL A 156 35.98 3.55 -14.74
CA VAL A 156 37.09 2.61 -14.81
C VAL A 156 37.44 2.36 -16.27
N ASP A 157 38.65 2.74 -16.66
CA ASP A 157 39.17 2.44 -17.99
C ASP A 157 39.41 0.93 -18.15
N VAL A 158 38.78 0.34 -19.15
CA VAL A 158 38.94 -1.07 -19.51
C VAL A 158 39.65 -1.17 -20.85
N VAL A 159 40.79 -1.85 -20.86
CA VAL A 159 41.53 -2.13 -22.09
C VAL A 159 41.08 -3.47 -22.66
N VAL A 160 40.55 -3.46 -23.88
CA VAL A 160 40.12 -4.67 -24.60
C VAL A 160 41.04 -4.89 -25.81
N PRO A 161 41.84 -5.96 -25.84
CA PRO A 161 42.62 -6.30 -27.02
C PRO A 161 41.68 -6.83 -28.11
N LEU A 162 41.72 -6.23 -29.30
CA LEU A 162 40.91 -6.62 -30.45
C LEU A 162 41.80 -6.99 -31.64
N SER A 163 41.39 -8.01 -32.39
CA SER A 163 41.95 -8.31 -33.70
C SER A 163 41.39 -7.34 -34.74
N THR A 164 42.16 -7.01 -35.77
CA THR A 164 41.70 -6.20 -36.91
C THR A 164 40.45 -6.75 -37.59
N ARG A 165 40.24 -8.07 -37.55
CA ARG A 165 39.03 -8.72 -38.10
C ARG A 165 37.74 -8.44 -37.30
N GLN A 166 37.87 -7.98 -36.06
CA GLN A 166 36.73 -7.69 -35.17
C GLN A 166 36.25 -6.23 -35.29
N LEU A 167 36.95 -5.41 -36.09
CA LEU A 167 36.63 -4.00 -36.27
C LEU A 167 35.60 -3.84 -37.38
N CYS A 168 34.41 -3.36 -37.02
CA CYS A 168 33.29 -3.14 -37.96
C CYS A 168 32.94 -1.67 -38.18
N GLY A 169 33.54 -0.75 -37.41
CA GLY A 169 33.32 0.70 -37.53
C GLY A 169 34.18 1.31 -38.63
N LEU A 170 33.81 1.10 -39.90
CA LEU A 170 34.49 1.70 -41.04
C LEU A 170 33.85 3.04 -41.39
N GLU A 171 34.68 4.04 -41.70
CA GLU A 171 34.20 5.32 -42.23
C GLU A 171 33.90 5.20 -43.73
N ALA A 172 32.79 5.82 -44.13
CA ALA A 172 32.34 5.81 -45.52
C ALA A 172 33.35 6.53 -46.43
N PRO A 173 33.52 6.06 -47.69
CA PRO A 173 34.43 6.70 -48.64
C PRO A 173 34.02 8.15 -48.89
N SER A 174 34.97 9.06 -48.69
CA SER A 174 34.87 10.50 -48.95
C SER A 174 35.20 10.80 -50.43
N PRO A 175 34.78 11.93 -51.02
CA PRO A 175 35.23 12.33 -52.36
C PRO A 175 36.76 12.32 -52.57
N THR A 176 37.53 12.39 -51.48
CA THR A 176 39.00 12.29 -51.49
C THR A 176 39.55 10.88 -51.21
N GLN A 177 38.73 9.93 -50.78
CA GLN A 177 39.12 8.54 -50.46
C GLN A 177 38.07 7.54 -50.93
N GLN A 178 38.41 6.72 -51.94
CA GLN A 178 37.51 5.74 -52.54
C GLN A 178 37.37 4.42 -51.75
N ASN A 179 38.15 4.23 -50.69
CA ASN A 179 38.16 3.00 -49.89
C ASN A 179 37.58 3.24 -48.49
N TRP A 180 36.93 2.23 -47.95
CA TRP A 180 36.56 2.18 -46.53
C TRP A 180 37.82 2.17 -45.67
N THR A 181 37.89 3.07 -44.70
CA THR A 181 39.03 3.19 -43.79
C THR A 181 38.60 3.06 -42.34
N LEU A 182 39.53 2.64 -41.48
CA LEU A 182 39.31 2.63 -40.05
C LEU A 182 39.56 4.05 -39.51
N PRO A 183 38.69 4.59 -38.63
CA PRO A 183 38.91 5.87 -38.00
C PRO A 183 40.22 5.87 -37.20
N VAL A 184 40.91 7.00 -37.22
CA VAL A 184 42.19 7.20 -36.51
C VAL A 184 41.99 7.14 -34.98
N GLN A 185 40.78 7.44 -34.51
CA GLN A 185 40.39 7.41 -33.10
C GLN A 185 39.12 6.58 -32.90
N ALA A 186 39.10 5.77 -31.84
CA ALA A 186 37.95 4.96 -31.47
C ALA A 186 36.95 5.68 -30.55
N ALA A 187 37.08 7.00 -30.35
CA ALA A 187 36.30 7.76 -29.37
C ALA A 187 34.77 7.75 -29.63
N GLY A 188 34.33 7.42 -30.84
CA GLY A 188 32.92 7.23 -31.20
C GLY A 188 32.50 5.77 -31.41
N CYS A 189 33.39 4.81 -31.14
CA CYS A 189 33.13 3.38 -31.36
C CYS A 189 32.61 2.71 -30.09
N LEU A 190 31.64 1.82 -30.24
CA LEU A 190 31.12 0.98 -29.16
C LEU A 190 31.67 -0.43 -29.29
N VAL A 191 32.08 -1.03 -28.16
CA VAL A 191 32.50 -2.42 -28.09
C VAL A 191 31.39 -3.24 -27.44
N PHE A 192 30.89 -4.24 -28.15
CA PHE A 192 29.88 -5.16 -27.65
C PHE A 192 30.15 -6.56 -28.17
N THR A 193 29.66 -7.57 -27.47
CA THR A 193 29.71 -8.95 -27.95
C THR A 193 28.68 -9.15 -29.06
N THR A 194 28.94 -10.06 -29.99
CA THR A 194 27.99 -10.41 -31.06
C THR A 194 26.65 -10.86 -30.49
N ARG A 195 26.66 -11.63 -29.39
CA ARG A 195 25.45 -12.04 -28.68
C ARG A 195 24.66 -10.85 -28.13
N ALA A 196 25.34 -9.87 -27.51
CA ALA A 196 24.68 -8.69 -26.99
C ALA A 196 24.07 -7.85 -28.12
N PHE A 197 24.74 -7.76 -29.26
CA PHE A 197 24.22 -7.08 -30.44
C PHE A 197 22.96 -7.75 -31.00
N SER A 198 23.00 -9.07 -31.22
CA SER A 198 21.84 -9.83 -31.69
C SER A 198 20.66 -9.70 -30.73
N ALA A 199 20.91 -9.85 -29.42
CA ALA A 199 19.87 -9.71 -28.41
C ALA A 199 19.28 -8.29 -28.37
N LEU A 200 20.10 -7.25 -28.55
CA LEU A 200 19.61 -5.88 -28.63
C LEU A 200 18.76 -5.65 -29.88
N SER A 201 19.19 -6.14 -31.04
CA SER A 201 18.43 -6.05 -32.29
C SER A 201 17.08 -6.76 -32.18
N GLU A 202 17.06 -8.00 -31.69
CA GLU A 202 15.82 -8.75 -31.42
C GLU A 202 14.91 -8.00 -30.42
N ARG A 203 15.50 -7.40 -29.39
CA ARG A 203 14.73 -6.62 -28.40
C ARG A 203 14.16 -5.34 -29.02
N ILE A 204 14.89 -4.65 -29.88
CA ILE A 204 14.40 -3.46 -30.60
C ILE A 204 13.21 -3.85 -31.49
N GLU A 205 13.33 -4.94 -32.25
CA GLU A 205 12.24 -5.43 -33.10
C GLU A 205 11.01 -5.82 -32.26
N SER A 206 11.22 -6.56 -31.17
CA SER A 206 10.17 -6.91 -30.20
C SER A 206 9.46 -5.67 -29.66
N LEU A 207 10.21 -4.64 -29.24
CA LEU A 207 9.67 -3.39 -28.73
C LEU A 207 8.88 -2.63 -29.80
N GLN A 208 9.34 -2.62 -31.05
CA GLN A 208 8.60 -2.00 -32.15
C GLN A 208 7.24 -2.68 -32.38
N VAL A 209 7.20 -4.02 -32.34
CA VAL A 209 5.97 -4.81 -32.44
C VAL A 209 5.04 -4.53 -31.24
N GLU A 210 5.58 -4.55 -30.02
CA GLU A 210 4.84 -4.29 -28.79
C GLU A 210 4.26 -2.87 -28.79
N ASN A 211 5.03 -1.86 -29.16
CA ASN A 211 4.57 -0.47 -29.24
C ASN A 211 3.46 -0.31 -30.28
N LYS A 212 3.58 -0.98 -31.44
CA LYS A 212 2.52 -1.02 -32.45
C LYS A 212 1.24 -1.66 -31.91
N LYS A 213 1.36 -2.76 -31.16
CA LYS A 213 0.22 -3.45 -30.52
C LYS A 213 -0.44 -2.58 -29.45
N LEU A 214 0.33 -1.95 -28.57
CA LEU A 214 -0.18 -1.05 -27.53
C LEU A 214 -0.89 0.16 -28.15
N ARG A 215 -0.34 0.76 -29.20
CA ARG A 215 -1.01 1.84 -29.94
C ARG A 215 -2.34 1.38 -30.55
N GLN A 216 -2.41 0.15 -31.04
CA GLN A 216 -3.66 -0.41 -31.55
C GLN A 216 -4.68 -0.62 -30.42
N GLN A 217 -4.27 -1.25 -29.32
CA GLN A 217 -5.13 -1.46 -28.15
C GLN A 217 -5.64 -0.15 -27.58
N PHE A 218 -4.80 0.88 -27.47
CA PHE A 218 -5.20 2.21 -27.03
C PHE A 218 -6.29 2.79 -27.93
N ARG A 219 -6.12 2.70 -29.27
CA ARG A 219 -7.15 3.15 -30.22
C ARG A 219 -8.46 2.39 -30.07
N ASP A 220 -8.40 1.08 -29.87
CA ASP A 220 -9.59 0.24 -29.75
C ASP A 220 -10.33 0.48 -28.43
N LEU A 221 -9.60 0.61 -27.32
CA LEU A 221 -10.15 1.01 -26.02
C LEU A 221 -10.80 2.39 -26.10
N HIS A 222 -10.18 3.34 -26.79
CA HIS A 222 -10.75 4.68 -26.93
C HIS A 222 -12.06 4.66 -27.76
N LYS A 223 -12.17 3.78 -28.76
CA LYS A 223 -13.44 3.55 -29.48
C LYS A 223 -14.48 2.91 -28.57
N GLN A 224 -14.10 1.88 -27.79
CA GLN A 224 -15.00 1.21 -26.86
C GLN A 224 -15.51 2.17 -25.78
N GLN A 225 -14.65 3.01 -25.20
CA GLN A 225 -15.04 4.04 -24.26
C GLN A 225 -16.10 4.96 -24.85
N ASN A 226 -15.92 5.41 -26.09
CA ASN A 226 -16.90 6.28 -26.76
C ASN A 226 -18.24 5.59 -27.00
N VAL A 227 -18.25 4.29 -27.31
CA VAL A 227 -19.48 3.49 -27.47
C VAL A 227 -20.18 3.35 -26.13
N LEU A 228 -19.47 2.87 -25.10
CA LEU A 228 -20.00 2.69 -23.76
C LEU A 228 -20.51 4.00 -23.16
N ALA A 229 -19.86 5.13 -23.42
CA ALA A 229 -20.33 6.44 -22.98
C ALA A 229 -21.68 6.82 -23.61
N LYS A 230 -21.90 6.50 -24.89
CA LYS A 230 -23.19 6.71 -25.56
C LYS A 230 -24.27 5.79 -25.01
N GLU A 231 -23.96 4.51 -24.82
CA GLU A 231 -24.89 3.52 -24.24
C GLU A 231 -25.27 3.89 -22.81
N LYS A 232 -24.30 4.27 -21.98
CA LYS A 232 -24.53 4.78 -20.61
C LYS A 232 -25.50 5.96 -20.63
N ARG A 233 -25.30 6.92 -21.54
CA ARG A 233 -26.20 8.08 -21.66
C ARG A 233 -27.61 7.66 -22.06
N GLN A 234 -27.77 6.75 -23.02
CA GLN A 234 -29.08 6.24 -23.42
C GLN A 234 -29.79 5.52 -22.28
N LEU A 235 -29.08 4.67 -21.53
CA LEU A 235 -29.64 3.99 -20.37
C LEU A 235 -30.06 4.98 -19.27
N GLN A 236 -29.25 6.02 -19.02
CA GLN A 236 -29.61 7.10 -18.10
C GLN A 236 -30.87 7.86 -18.55
N GLU A 237 -31.02 8.15 -19.85
CA GLU A 237 -32.24 8.77 -20.39
C GLU A 237 -33.46 7.85 -20.21
N VAL A 238 -33.32 6.54 -20.36
CA VAL A 238 -34.41 5.56 -20.12
C VAL A 238 -34.78 5.49 -18.65
N ILE A 239 -33.80 5.45 -17.74
CA ILE A 239 -34.02 5.45 -16.28
C ILE A 239 -34.75 6.73 -15.87
N ALA A 240 -34.30 7.90 -16.34
CA ALA A 240 -34.95 9.17 -16.05
C ALA A 240 -36.42 9.18 -16.50
N ARG A 241 -36.71 8.71 -17.73
CA ARG A 241 -38.11 8.57 -18.21
C ARG A 241 -38.94 7.57 -17.41
N ALA A 242 -38.33 6.54 -16.82
CA ALA A 242 -39.03 5.59 -15.96
C ALA A 242 -39.31 6.20 -14.59
N GLN A 243 -38.34 6.94 -14.02
CA GLN A 243 -38.49 7.70 -12.79
C GLN A 243 -39.59 8.76 -12.91
N ASP A 244 -39.56 9.60 -13.95
CA ASP A 244 -40.59 10.62 -14.20
C ASP A 244 -41.99 10.03 -14.30
N ARG A 245 -42.13 8.88 -14.99
CA ARG A 245 -43.41 8.17 -15.09
C ARG A 245 -43.86 7.62 -13.74
N GLY A 246 -42.94 7.07 -12.95
CA GLY A 246 -43.21 6.60 -11.60
C GLY A 246 -43.67 7.73 -10.69
N GLU A 247 -42.95 8.86 -10.70
CA GLU A 247 -43.31 10.07 -9.96
C GLU A 247 -44.67 10.63 -10.37
N HIS A 248 -44.94 10.71 -11.67
CA HIS A 248 -46.22 11.18 -12.17
C HIS A 248 -47.37 10.28 -11.70
N LEU A 249 -47.19 8.95 -11.76
CA LEU A 249 -48.19 7.99 -11.26
C LEU A 249 -48.39 8.09 -9.75
N MET A 250 -47.32 8.27 -8.96
CA MET A 250 -47.42 8.45 -7.52
C MET A 250 -48.17 9.74 -7.16
N ARG A 251 -47.86 10.85 -7.84
CA ARG A 251 -48.59 12.12 -7.67
C ARG A 251 -50.06 11.99 -8.08
N LEU A 252 -50.37 11.26 -9.14
CA LEU A 252 -51.75 11.05 -9.58
C LEU A 252 -52.56 10.17 -8.62
N LYS A 253 -51.95 9.10 -8.08
CA LYS A 253 -52.63 8.15 -7.17
C LYS A 253 -52.71 8.63 -5.74
N PHE A 254 -51.66 9.28 -5.22
CA PHE A 254 -51.51 9.60 -3.80
C PHE A 254 -51.43 11.10 -3.52
N GLY A 255 -51.39 11.96 -4.54
CA GLY A 255 -51.26 13.43 -4.39
C GLY A 255 -49.85 13.91 -3.97
N GLN A 256 -48.96 12.99 -3.59
CA GLN A 256 -47.60 13.24 -3.13
C GLN A 256 -46.64 12.14 -3.59
N LEU A 257 -45.33 12.38 -3.49
CA LEU A 257 -44.33 11.32 -3.70
C LEU A 257 -44.30 10.44 -2.46
N VAL A 258 -44.52 9.13 -2.65
CA VAL A 258 -44.54 8.15 -1.56
C VAL A 258 -43.22 7.38 -1.59
N ASN A 259 -42.52 7.31 -0.45
CA ASN A 259 -41.35 6.45 -0.33
C ASN A 259 -41.81 5.00 -0.17
N LEU A 260 -41.74 4.23 -1.25
CA LEU A 260 -42.20 2.86 -1.28
C LEU A 260 -41.42 1.95 -0.31
N GLU A 261 -40.16 2.24 0.00
CA GLU A 261 -39.36 1.44 0.95
C GLU A 261 -39.85 1.58 2.40
N VAL A 262 -40.31 2.77 2.78
CA VAL A 262 -40.90 3.00 4.11
C VAL A 262 -42.27 2.34 4.19
N LEU A 263 -43.03 2.36 3.09
CA LEU A 263 -44.33 1.70 3.01
C LEU A 263 -44.21 0.17 3.08
N ASP A 264 -43.22 -0.41 2.40
CA ASP A 264 -42.93 -1.85 2.45
C ASP A 264 -42.53 -2.27 3.86
N ARG A 265 -41.62 -1.53 4.51
CA ARG A 265 -41.22 -1.80 5.91
C ARG A 265 -42.38 -1.66 6.90
N ALA A 266 -43.28 -0.71 6.68
CA ALA A 266 -44.47 -0.54 7.52
C ALA A 266 -45.51 -1.66 7.27
N CYS A 267 -45.67 -2.11 6.03
CA CYS A 267 -46.48 -3.28 5.70
C CYS A 267 -45.92 -4.56 6.34
N ASP A 268 -44.61 -4.76 6.23
CA ASP A 268 -43.91 -5.89 6.86
C ASP A 268 -44.07 -5.84 8.38
N ALA A 269 -43.86 -4.68 9.01
CA ALA A 269 -44.07 -4.50 10.46
C ALA A 269 -45.52 -4.76 10.89
N SER A 270 -46.52 -4.30 10.11
CA SER A 270 -47.94 -4.56 10.41
C SER A 270 -48.33 -6.04 10.28
N SER A 271 -47.59 -6.82 9.48
CA SER A 271 -47.80 -8.27 9.40
C SER A 271 -47.20 -9.04 10.58
N VAL A 272 -46.34 -8.40 11.39
CA VAL A 272 -45.80 -8.97 12.63
C VAL A 272 -46.70 -8.65 13.83
N ASP A 273 -47.51 -7.59 13.77
CA ASP A 273 -48.46 -7.19 14.83
C ASP A 273 -49.80 -7.99 14.82
N GLU A 274 -50.02 -8.89 13.85
CA GLU A 274 -51.22 -9.76 13.77
C GLU A 274 -50.97 -11.23 14.21
N LEU A 275 -49.89 -11.50 14.97
CA LEU A 275 -49.61 -12.81 15.59
C LEU A 275 -49.53 -12.72 17.12
#